data_AF-A0A9W9XXX4-F1
#
_entry.id   AF-A0A9W9XXX4-F1
#
_cell.length_a   1.000
_cell.length_b   1.000
_cell.length_c   1.000
_cell.angle_alpha   90.00
_cell.angle_beta   90.00
_cell.angle_gamma   90.00
#
_symmetry.space_group_name_H-M   'P 1'
#
loop_
_entity.id
_entity.type
_entity.pdbx_description
1 polymer ?
#
loop_
_entity_poly.entity_id
_entity_poly.type
_entity_poly.pdbx_seq_one_letter_code
_entity_poly.pdbx_strand_id
1 'polypeptide(L)'
;MLRNLAVLGGLATILAIGFDPFIQNLVHYVPGSVEDPSEVSLLGRTSVYSMIGPLIGGDLFYVDPTLKSNVYGALLNLNSAQTWGVPQYTCTTGNCTWDAMTSLGVRALCSNVTLDLKTNCNESYHWIMVSASGASAQPMGMRTIDGGVGTAYPNSTFPVIQYILAMGSNDGQTEGGAISTKIGNNTQFIATECVLQPLVQSFQAPVVMGVYQEKQLAEWTVLNASYRVGFTPHWNECFGMENGHTFSIGFETFNAIRNFLISLFSGYVAAASDTFSFQQWSPGGQYATTDALEAIFYNDFTTTNCQDNDQLTCAMNNVTAAMSKTFRDSAFTNTNDIHYQPTSANEANITVGHTKISVSFVVIHWEWLVLPVLVWVLGALSCLGTAWRTHQAQIQTWMNSVLPIAFLHQRPNNNFNVGSRGSDDAEECYRLVCHDGTMKEYTKRAKQIQAKLEMRQ
;
A
#
# COMPACT_ATOMS: atom_id res chain seq x y z
N MET A 1 -44.10 -50.52 26.07
CA MET A 1 -44.10 -49.73 24.81
C MET A 1 -44.34 -48.24 25.03
N LEU A 2 -45.32 -47.80 25.85
CA LEU A 2 -45.46 -46.40 26.33
C LEU A 2 -44.17 -45.84 26.94
N ARG A 3 -43.45 -46.69 27.68
CA ARG A 3 -42.14 -46.38 28.28
C ARG A 3 -41.08 -45.98 27.24
N ASN A 4 -41.12 -46.54 26.02
CA ASN A 4 -40.16 -46.23 24.96
C ASN A 4 -40.46 -44.88 24.30
N LEU A 5 -41.75 -44.49 24.21
CA LEU A 5 -42.17 -43.18 23.70
C LEU A 5 -41.85 -42.05 24.68
N ALA A 6 -42.02 -42.29 25.99
CA ALA A 6 -41.62 -41.34 27.02
C ALA A 6 -40.11 -41.10 27.06
N VAL A 7 -39.30 -42.16 26.82
CA VAL A 7 -37.84 -42.04 26.71
C VAL A 7 -37.43 -41.21 25.49
N LEU A 8 -38.10 -41.36 24.34
CA LEU A 8 -37.84 -40.55 23.15
C LEU A 8 -38.16 -39.05 23.37
N GLY A 9 -39.27 -38.76 24.05
CA GLY A 9 -39.63 -37.38 24.43
C GLY A 9 -38.64 -36.76 25.43
N GLY A 10 -38.19 -37.53 26.43
CA GLY A 10 -37.17 -37.08 27.38
C GLY A 10 -35.78 -36.89 26.75
N LEU A 11 -35.43 -37.71 25.76
CA LEU A 11 -34.19 -37.52 25.00
C LEU A 11 -34.26 -36.23 24.16
N ALA A 12 -35.40 -35.95 23.53
CA ALA A 12 -35.61 -34.74 22.74
C ALA A 12 -35.47 -33.46 23.59
N THR A 13 -36.00 -33.45 24.82
CA THR A 13 -35.88 -32.30 25.73
C THR A 13 -34.44 -32.10 26.23
N ILE A 14 -33.68 -33.17 26.49
CA ILE A 14 -32.26 -33.07 26.85
C ILE A 14 -31.44 -32.52 25.68
N LEU A 15 -31.68 -33.03 24.46
CA LEU A 15 -30.98 -32.56 23.25
C LEU A 15 -31.35 -31.11 22.90
N ALA A 16 -32.57 -30.66 23.21
CA ALA A 16 -33.01 -29.29 22.97
C ALA A 16 -32.20 -28.23 23.75
N ILE A 17 -31.55 -28.60 24.86
CA ILE A 17 -30.65 -27.68 25.60
C ILE A 17 -29.45 -27.29 24.73
N GLY A 18 -29.01 -28.18 23.82
CA GLY A 18 -27.93 -27.93 22.88
C GLY A 18 -28.34 -27.16 21.62
N PHE A 19 -29.60 -26.75 21.49
CA PHE A 19 -30.10 -26.09 20.29
C PHE A 19 -29.38 -24.75 20.04
N ASP A 20 -29.37 -23.86 21.03
CA ASP A 20 -28.74 -22.55 20.94
C ASP A 20 -27.24 -22.60 20.57
N PRO A 21 -26.38 -23.41 21.23
CA PRO A 21 -24.97 -23.48 20.85
C PRO A 21 -24.73 -24.08 19.46
N PHE A 22 -25.59 -24.98 18.97
CA PHE A 22 -25.47 -25.50 17.59
C PHE A 22 -25.88 -24.44 16.56
N ILE A 23 -26.92 -23.65 16.83
CA ILE A 23 -27.32 -22.54 15.95
C ILE A 23 -26.24 -21.44 15.91
N GLN A 24 -25.57 -21.17 17.03
CA GLN A 24 -24.45 -20.21 17.05
C GLN A 24 -23.26 -20.64 16.19
N ASN A 25 -23.01 -21.94 16.04
CA ASN A 25 -21.94 -22.48 15.18
C ASN A 25 -22.37 -22.70 13.72
N LEU A 26 -23.66 -22.53 13.38
CA LEU A 26 -24.16 -22.71 12.02
C LEU A 26 -23.65 -21.63 11.06
N VAL A 27 -23.48 -20.40 11.57
CA VAL A 27 -23.19 -19.21 10.76
C VAL A 27 -21.86 -18.61 11.19
N HIS A 28 -20.85 -18.73 10.31
CA HIS A 28 -19.55 -18.11 10.52
C HIS A 28 -19.37 -16.92 9.58
N TYR A 29 -18.91 -15.79 10.11
CA TYR A 29 -18.49 -14.64 9.34
C TYR A 29 -16.99 -14.72 9.08
N VAL A 30 -16.60 -14.90 7.82
CA VAL A 30 -15.20 -14.96 7.41
C VAL A 30 -14.87 -13.65 6.67
N PRO A 31 -13.82 -12.91 7.09
CA PRO A 31 -13.40 -11.75 6.33
C PRO A 31 -12.86 -12.22 4.97
N GLY A 32 -13.33 -11.59 3.91
CA GLY A 32 -12.78 -11.76 2.56
C GLY A 32 -12.55 -10.41 1.91
N SER A 33 -11.68 -10.40 0.91
CA SER A 33 -11.32 -9.20 0.18
C SER A 33 -12.01 -9.22 -1.18
N VAL A 34 -12.76 -8.17 -1.48
CA VAL A 34 -13.48 -8.00 -2.75
C VAL A 34 -13.12 -6.66 -3.34
N GLU A 35 -13.03 -6.60 -4.66
CA GLU A 35 -12.82 -5.36 -5.39
C GLU A 35 -14.07 -4.49 -5.35
N ASP A 36 -13.91 -3.24 -4.94
CA ASP A 36 -14.99 -2.25 -4.91
C ASP A 36 -14.78 -1.22 -6.03
N PRO A 37 -15.64 -1.20 -7.06
CA PRO A 37 -15.53 -0.24 -8.15
C PRO A 37 -15.90 1.19 -7.75
N SER A 38 -16.49 1.41 -6.57
CA SER A 38 -16.84 2.75 -6.09
C SER A 38 -15.66 3.50 -5.46
N GLU A 39 -14.64 2.77 -4.98
CA GLU A 39 -13.44 3.33 -4.38
C GLU A 39 -12.32 3.44 -5.42
N VAL A 40 -11.82 4.66 -5.64
CA VAL A 40 -10.82 4.93 -6.67
C VAL A 40 -9.42 4.94 -6.06
N SER A 41 -8.52 4.14 -6.62
CA SER A 41 -7.09 4.20 -6.30
C SER A 41 -6.30 4.80 -7.46
N LEU A 42 -5.35 5.69 -7.16
CA LEU A 42 -4.64 6.51 -8.15
C LEU A 42 -3.12 6.35 -8.00
N LEU A 43 -2.40 6.21 -9.11
CA LEU A 43 -0.94 6.17 -9.16
C LEU A 43 -0.42 6.90 -10.42
N GLY A 44 0.65 7.67 -10.28
CA GLY A 44 1.22 8.46 -11.38
C GLY A 44 2.12 7.63 -12.32
N ARG A 45 2.00 7.87 -13.64
CA ARG A 45 2.94 7.41 -14.67
C ARG A 45 3.31 8.55 -15.61
N THR A 46 4.50 8.50 -16.19
CA THR A 46 4.98 9.57 -17.08
C THR A 46 5.65 9.03 -18.33
N SER A 47 5.18 9.50 -19.50
CA SER A 47 5.80 9.24 -20.80
C SER A 47 6.78 10.35 -21.18
N VAL A 48 6.42 11.62 -20.94
CA VAL A 48 7.28 12.77 -21.25
C VAL A 48 7.52 13.62 -20.00
N TYR A 49 8.79 13.75 -19.60
CA TYR A 49 9.21 14.60 -18.48
C TYR A 49 9.99 15.82 -18.99
N SER A 50 9.35 16.98 -18.90
CA SER A 50 9.79 18.30 -19.38
C SER A 50 9.58 19.39 -18.30
N MET A 51 9.74 19.04 -17.01
CA MET A 51 9.68 19.99 -15.89
C MET A 51 11.01 20.72 -15.72
N ILE A 52 10.95 22.03 -15.45
CA ILE A 52 12.12 22.90 -15.25
C ILE A 52 11.88 23.87 -14.10
N GLY A 53 12.95 24.33 -13.47
CA GLY A 53 12.94 25.43 -12.51
C GLY A 53 13.05 26.80 -13.19
N PRO A 54 13.27 27.87 -12.40
CA PRO A 54 13.40 29.23 -12.91
C PRO A 54 14.56 29.39 -13.91
N LEU A 55 14.40 30.32 -14.86
CA LEU A 55 15.43 30.67 -15.82
C LEU A 55 16.62 31.37 -15.12
N ILE A 56 17.83 30.92 -15.42
CA ILE A 56 19.08 31.56 -14.97
C ILE A 56 19.53 32.60 -15.99
N GLY A 57 19.55 32.23 -17.28
CA GLY A 57 19.91 33.09 -18.40
C GLY A 57 20.19 32.30 -19.68
N GLY A 58 19.88 32.88 -20.85
CA GLY A 58 19.92 32.14 -22.11
C GLY A 58 18.92 30.98 -22.11
N ASP A 59 19.38 29.78 -22.49
CA ASP A 59 18.60 28.53 -22.41
C ASP A 59 18.97 27.69 -21.15
N LEU A 60 19.56 28.32 -20.13
CA LEU A 60 19.94 27.65 -18.87
C LEU A 60 18.89 27.86 -17.78
N PHE A 61 18.36 26.76 -17.27
CA PHE A 61 17.36 26.73 -16.21
C PHE A 61 17.89 26.02 -14.98
N TYR A 62 17.39 26.41 -13.80
CA TYR A 62 17.49 25.56 -12.63
C TYR A 62 16.72 24.25 -12.86
N VAL A 63 17.16 23.16 -12.25
CA VAL A 63 16.39 21.91 -12.20
C VAL A 63 15.04 22.12 -11.51
N ASP A 64 14.06 21.28 -11.86
CA ASP A 64 12.76 21.21 -11.18
C ASP A 64 12.93 21.23 -9.65
N PRO A 65 12.32 22.19 -8.93
CA PRO A 65 12.44 22.29 -7.48
C PRO A 65 11.96 21.02 -6.76
N THR A 66 11.00 20.28 -7.32
CA THR A 66 10.53 19.00 -6.78
C THR A 66 11.62 17.93 -6.88
N LEU A 67 12.28 17.84 -8.04
CA LEU A 67 13.42 16.94 -8.24
C LEU A 67 14.55 17.29 -7.29
N LYS A 68 14.90 18.58 -7.20
CA LYS A 68 15.93 19.08 -6.27
C LYS A 68 15.64 18.67 -4.83
N SER A 69 14.40 18.87 -4.37
CA SER A 69 13.96 18.53 -3.02
C SER A 69 14.04 17.03 -2.75
N ASN A 70 13.52 16.20 -3.66
CA ASN A 70 13.55 14.74 -3.50
C ASN A 70 14.98 14.19 -3.51
N VAL A 71 15.88 14.73 -4.34
CA VAL A 71 17.30 14.34 -4.36
C VAL A 71 18.01 14.73 -3.06
N TYR A 72 17.76 15.93 -2.54
CA TYR A 72 18.29 16.31 -1.22
C TYR A 72 17.71 15.43 -0.10
N GLY A 73 16.42 15.11 -0.16
CA GLY A 73 15.79 14.16 0.74
C GLY A 73 16.48 12.79 0.71
N ALA A 74 16.82 12.27 -0.48
CA ALA A 74 17.49 10.99 -0.64
C ALA A 74 18.92 10.94 -0.07
N LEU A 75 19.60 12.09 0.00
CA LEU A 75 20.97 12.18 0.53
C LEU A 75 20.99 12.48 2.04
N LEU A 76 20.07 13.33 2.50
CA LEU A 76 20.09 13.90 3.85
C LEU A 76 19.12 13.23 4.82
N ASN A 77 18.10 12.53 4.33
CA ASN A 77 17.15 11.78 5.15
C ASN A 77 17.42 10.29 4.99
N LEU A 78 17.76 9.62 6.10
CA LEU A 78 18.08 8.17 6.12
C LEU A 78 16.95 7.33 6.75
N ASN A 79 15.73 7.89 6.80
CA ASN A 79 14.59 7.19 7.37
C ASN A 79 14.27 5.91 6.59
N SER A 80 14.09 4.80 7.31
CA SER A 80 13.72 3.50 6.74
C SER A 80 12.39 3.49 5.98
N ALA A 81 11.52 4.50 6.21
CA ALA A 81 10.29 4.69 5.44
C ALA A 81 10.53 5.13 3.98
N GLN A 82 11.74 5.60 3.64
CA GLN A 82 12.17 5.96 2.27
C GLN A 82 11.13 6.81 1.51
N THR A 83 10.58 7.84 2.17
CA THR A 83 9.53 8.68 1.58
C THR A 83 9.97 9.44 0.34
N TRP A 84 11.28 9.56 0.10
CA TRP A 84 11.85 10.09 -1.13
C TRP A 84 11.78 9.12 -2.31
N GLY A 85 11.61 7.81 -2.10
CA GLY A 85 11.54 6.80 -3.17
C GLY A 85 10.13 6.34 -3.53
N VAL A 86 9.16 6.52 -2.63
CA VAL A 86 7.77 6.10 -2.84
C VAL A 86 6.99 7.16 -3.64
N PRO A 87 6.44 6.83 -4.83
CA PRO A 87 5.61 7.75 -5.61
C PRO A 87 4.34 8.15 -4.86
N GLN A 88 3.77 9.29 -5.21
CA GLN A 88 2.48 9.73 -4.74
C GLN A 88 1.40 8.77 -5.26
N TYR A 89 0.58 8.26 -4.34
CA TYR A 89 -0.56 7.40 -4.66
C TYR A 89 -1.73 7.70 -3.73
N THR A 90 -2.93 7.33 -4.17
CA THR A 90 -4.15 7.36 -3.34
C THR A 90 -4.69 5.94 -3.22
N CYS A 91 -4.83 5.45 -1.99
CA CYS A 91 -5.43 4.15 -1.69
C CYS A 91 -6.15 4.24 -0.33
N THR A 92 -7.46 4.45 -0.36
CA THR A 92 -8.29 4.71 0.84
C THR A 92 -8.40 3.50 1.76
N THR A 93 -8.42 2.29 1.19
CA THR A 93 -8.61 1.04 1.95
C THR A 93 -7.33 0.42 2.49
N GLY A 94 -6.16 0.92 2.05
CA GLY A 94 -4.87 0.30 2.34
C GLY A 94 -4.65 -1.06 1.66
N ASN A 95 -5.53 -1.47 0.73
CA ASN A 95 -5.37 -2.66 -0.09
C ASN A 95 -5.76 -2.34 -1.54
N CYS A 96 -4.78 -1.97 -2.36
CA CYS A 96 -4.99 -1.57 -3.76
C CYS A 96 -4.00 -2.26 -4.67
N THR A 97 -4.38 -2.51 -5.90
CA THR A 97 -3.51 -3.10 -6.91
C THR A 97 -3.67 -2.38 -8.23
N TRP A 98 -2.58 -1.91 -8.80
CA TRP A 98 -2.58 -1.37 -10.16
C TRP A 98 -2.11 -2.45 -11.14
N ASP A 99 -2.69 -2.45 -12.34
CA ASP A 99 -2.22 -3.29 -13.44
C ASP A 99 -0.80 -2.88 -13.87
N ALA A 100 -0.15 -3.76 -14.63
CA ALA A 100 1.18 -3.48 -15.17
C ALA A 100 1.15 -2.16 -15.95
N MET A 101 2.11 -1.28 -15.66
CA MET A 101 2.23 0.02 -16.32
C MET A 101 3.67 0.35 -16.63
N THR A 102 3.86 1.19 -17.65
CA THR A 102 5.17 1.70 -18.05
C THR A 102 5.33 3.17 -17.69
N SER A 103 6.52 3.53 -17.20
CA SER A 103 6.88 4.91 -16.88
C SER A 103 8.37 5.15 -17.08
N LEU A 104 8.72 6.42 -17.31
CA LEU A 104 10.10 6.89 -17.17
C LEU A 104 10.62 6.65 -15.74
N GLY A 105 11.90 6.30 -15.67
CA GLY A 105 12.65 6.13 -14.44
C GLY A 105 14.14 6.35 -14.65
N VAL A 106 14.89 6.16 -13.58
CA VAL A 106 16.35 6.25 -13.55
C VAL A 106 16.88 5.09 -12.72
N ARG A 107 18.00 4.52 -13.13
CA ARG A 107 18.78 3.57 -12.31
C ARG A 107 20.20 4.06 -12.09
N ALA A 108 20.81 3.63 -11.00
CA ALA A 108 22.23 3.82 -10.77
C ALA A 108 22.98 2.59 -11.29
N LEU A 109 24.08 2.81 -11.99
CA LEU A 109 25.05 1.78 -12.33
C LEU A 109 26.38 2.20 -11.74
N CYS A 110 26.92 1.40 -10.83
CA CYS A 110 28.16 1.69 -10.11
C CYS A 110 29.19 0.58 -10.30
N SER A 111 30.46 0.94 -10.31
CA SER A 111 31.57 0.00 -10.47
C SER A 111 32.78 0.46 -9.69
N ASN A 112 33.50 -0.51 -9.12
CA ASN A 112 34.75 -0.26 -8.44
C ASN A 112 35.86 -0.03 -9.49
N VAL A 113 36.48 1.15 -9.45
CA VAL A 113 37.57 1.58 -10.34
C VAL A 113 38.87 1.82 -9.56
N THR A 114 39.00 1.21 -8.38
CA THR A 114 40.16 1.38 -7.50
C THR A 114 41.48 1.01 -8.18
N LEU A 115 41.47 0.00 -9.05
CA LEU A 115 42.67 -0.47 -9.76
C LEU A 115 43.15 0.51 -10.85
N ASP A 116 42.29 1.43 -11.27
CA ASP A 116 42.59 2.43 -12.32
C ASP A 116 43.14 3.75 -11.74
N LEU A 117 43.25 3.83 -10.41
CA LEU A 117 43.78 5.01 -9.74
C LEU A 117 45.26 5.21 -10.03
N LYS A 118 45.60 6.43 -10.46
CA LYS A 118 46.98 6.90 -10.59
C LYS A 118 47.28 7.90 -9.49
N THR A 119 48.24 7.54 -8.64
CA THR A 119 48.76 8.40 -7.58
C THR A 119 50.01 9.14 -8.06
N ASN A 120 50.06 10.45 -7.87
CA ASN A 120 51.24 11.27 -8.12
C ASN A 120 51.56 12.06 -6.85
N CYS A 121 52.68 11.75 -6.23
CA CYS A 121 53.14 12.37 -5.00
C CYS A 121 54.29 13.31 -5.31
N ASN A 122 54.12 14.60 -5.01
CA ASN A 122 55.20 15.57 -5.16
C ASN A 122 55.86 15.81 -3.79
N GLU A 123 57.03 15.20 -3.59
CA GLU A 123 57.80 15.32 -2.36
C GLU A 123 58.25 16.76 -2.06
N SER A 124 58.39 17.62 -3.08
CA SER A 124 58.85 19.00 -2.89
C SER A 124 57.79 19.93 -2.31
N TYR A 125 56.52 19.58 -2.45
CA TYR A 125 55.40 20.42 -2.03
C TYR A 125 54.42 19.69 -1.10
N HIS A 126 54.76 18.48 -0.66
CA HIS A 126 53.97 17.64 0.27
C HIS A 126 52.49 17.54 -0.10
N TRP A 127 52.18 17.36 -1.40
CA TRP A 127 50.82 17.09 -1.87
C TRP A 127 50.78 15.81 -2.69
N ILE A 128 49.63 15.14 -2.62
CA ILE A 128 49.29 13.94 -3.37
C ILE A 128 48.11 14.24 -4.27
N MET A 129 48.19 13.89 -5.54
CA MET A 129 47.02 13.81 -6.42
C MET A 129 46.70 12.36 -6.69
N VAL A 130 45.41 12.06 -6.61
CA VAL A 130 44.87 10.77 -7.02
C VAL A 130 43.94 11.05 -8.18
N SER A 131 44.05 10.29 -9.26
CA SER A 131 43.21 10.50 -10.44
C SER A 131 42.69 9.18 -10.97
N ALA A 132 41.40 9.15 -11.29
CA ALA A 132 40.80 8.18 -12.19
C ALA A 132 40.61 8.85 -13.56
N SER A 133 40.74 8.08 -14.65
CA SER A 133 40.55 8.55 -16.05
C SER A 133 41.27 9.85 -16.47
N GLY A 134 42.39 10.22 -15.81
CA GLY A 134 43.18 11.41 -16.15
C GLY A 134 42.61 12.74 -15.68
N ALA A 135 41.51 12.73 -14.92
CA ALA A 135 40.98 13.91 -14.26
C ALA A 135 41.78 14.22 -12.97
N SER A 136 42.29 15.45 -12.82
CA SER A 136 42.96 15.87 -11.58
C SER A 136 42.01 15.76 -10.38
N ALA A 137 42.36 14.98 -9.36
CA ALA A 137 41.63 14.98 -8.11
C ALA A 137 42.56 15.24 -6.92
N GLN A 138 41.99 15.98 -5.97
CA GLN A 138 42.45 16.02 -4.59
C GLN A 138 42.42 14.60 -4.00
N PRO A 139 43.19 14.28 -2.95
CA PRO A 139 43.32 12.92 -2.44
C PRO A 139 41.99 12.24 -2.12
N MET A 140 41.00 13.02 -1.69
CA MET A 140 39.64 12.58 -1.45
C MET A 140 38.68 13.58 -2.07
N GLY A 141 37.67 13.09 -2.78
CA GLY A 141 36.70 13.96 -3.42
C GLY A 141 35.79 13.25 -4.38
N MET A 142 34.80 14.02 -4.85
CA MET A 142 33.82 13.61 -5.81
C MET A 142 33.87 14.53 -7.02
N ARG A 143 33.97 13.95 -8.21
CA ARG A 143 34.05 14.71 -9.43
C ARG A 143 33.11 14.13 -10.46
N THR A 144 32.41 15.02 -11.15
CA THR A 144 31.71 14.65 -12.37
C THR A 144 32.63 14.79 -13.58
N ILE A 145 32.62 13.77 -14.44
CA ILE A 145 33.31 13.77 -15.73
C ILE A 145 32.32 13.52 -16.84
N ASP A 146 32.69 13.92 -18.06
CA ASP A 146 31.86 13.66 -19.23
C ASP A 146 31.84 12.16 -19.56
N GLY A 147 30.68 11.66 -20.02
CA GLY A 147 30.48 10.25 -20.31
C GLY A 147 31.46 9.68 -21.34
N GLY A 148 31.98 10.49 -22.26
CA GLY A 148 32.98 10.03 -23.24
C GLY A 148 34.33 9.61 -22.64
N VAL A 149 34.60 9.92 -21.37
CA VAL A 149 35.90 9.73 -20.69
C VAL A 149 35.78 8.85 -19.43
N GLY A 150 34.61 8.25 -19.19
CA GLY A 150 34.39 7.30 -18.10
C GLY A 150 35.25 6.05 -18.23
N THR A 151 35.68 5.48 -17.09
CA THR A 151 36.52 4.28 -17.07
C THR A 151 35.68 3.01 -17.23
N ALA A 152 34.62 2.90 -16.43
CA ALA A 152 33.69 1.78 -16.43
C ALA A 152 32.49 2.05 -17.33
N TYR A 153 32.03 3.29 -17.42
CA TYR A 153 30.83 3.68 -18.16
C TYR A 153 31.11 4.70 -19.28
N PRO A 154 31.76 4.29 -20.38
CA PRO A 154 31.97 5.16 -21.53
C PRO A 154 30.65 5.44 -22.26
N ASN A 155 30.52 6.65 -22.82
CA ASN A 155 29.36 7.15 -23.57
C ASN A 155 28.05 7.17 -22.77
N SER A 156 28.13 7.47 -21.46
CA SER A 156 26.94 7.65 -20.64
C SER A 156 26.10 8.86 -21.03
N THR A 157 24.78 8.77 -20.83
CA THR A 157 23.85 9.86 -21.10
C THR A 157 23.96 11.00 -20.08
N PHE A 158 24.00 10.68 -18.78
CA PHE A 158 24.31 11.64 -17.72
C PHE A 158 25.81 11.61 -17.37
N PRO A 159 26.34 12.67 -16.73
CA PRO A 159 27.72 12.71 -16.28
C PRO A 159 28.05 11.51 -15.38
N VAL A 160 29.29 11.05 -15.51
CA VAL A 160 29.84 10.00 -14.66
C VAL A 160 30.32 10.65 -13.36
N ILE A 161 29.92 10.08 -12.23
CA ILE A 161 30.27 10.53 -10.89
C ILE A 161 31.38 9.62 -10.37
N GLN A 162 32.57 10.16 -10.21
CA GLN A 162 33.70 9.47 -9.61
C GLN A 162 33.88 9.93 -8.17
N TYR A 163 34.05 8.97 -7.26
CA TYR A 163 34.29 9.22 -5.85
C TYR A 163 35.56 8.50 -5.43
N ILE A 164 36.47 9.24 -4.80
CA ILE A 164 37.74 8.74 -4.28
C ILE A 164 37.75 8.99 -2.78
N LEU A 165 38.06 7.94 -2.03
CA LEU A 165 38.09 7.93 -0.58
C LEU A 165 39.39 7.30 -0.08
N ALA A 166 39.98 7.84 0.99
CA ALA A 166 41.07 7.18 1.70
C ALA A 166 40.47 6.13 2.65
N MET A 167 40.97 4.90 2.63
CA MET A 167 40.38 3.84 3.45
C MET A 167 40.38 4.22 4.94
N GLY A 168 39.23 4.05 5.60
CA GLY A 168 39.02 4.37 7.01
C GLY A 168 38.75 5.84 7.31
N SER A 169 38.78 6.73 6.31
CA SER A 169 38.54 8.17 6.54
C SER A 169 37.10 8.49 6.94
N ASN A 170 36.16 7.58 6.67
CA ASN A 170 34.73 7.70 6.93
C ASN A 170 34.21 6.75 8.03
N ASP A 171 35.09 6.01 8.72
CA ASP A 171 34.70 5.03 9.75
C ASP A 171 34.04 5.70 10.98
N GLY A 172 34.16 7.02 11.11
CA GLY A 172 33.49 7.82 12.12
C GLY A 172 33.71 9.31 11.89
N GLN A 173 32.90 10.15 12.57
CA GLN A 173 32.90 11.61 12.38
C GLN A 173 34.25 12.29 12.67
N THR A 174 35.13 11.65 13.45
CA THR A 174 36.46 12.16 13.81
C THR A 174 37.61 11.54 13.01
N GLU A 175 37.36 10.42 12.32
CA GLU A 175 38.41 9.66 11.63
C GLU A 175 38.95 10.40 10.40
N GLY A 176 38.11 11.19 9.74
CA GLY A 176 38.53 12.08 8.65
C GLY A 176 39.61 13.08 9.10
N GLY A 177 39.44 13.69 10.27
CA GLY A 177 40.44 14.58 10.85
C GLY A 177 41.71 13.83 11.30
N ALA A 178 41.58 12.60 11.78
CA ALA A 178 42.73 11.80 12.19
C ALA A 178 43.59 11.37 10.99
N ILE A 179 42.96 10.98 9.87
CA ILE A 179 43.66 10.56 8.67
C ILE A 179 44.29 11.74 7.91
N SER A 180 43.75 12.97 8.02
CA SER A 180 44.29 14.14 7.31
C SER A 180 45.77 14.41 7.62
N THR A 181 46.21 14.09 8.83
CA THR A 181 47.61 14.21 9.28
C THR A 181 48.52 13.08 8.83
N LYS A 182 47.95 12.00 8.27
CA LYS A 182 48.64 10.74 7.92
C LYS A 182 48.59 10.41 6.42
N ILE A 183 47.94 11.24 5.61
CA ILE A 183 47.89 11.03 4.16
C ILE A 183 49.30 11.12 3.58
N GLY A 184 49.73 10.07 2.88
CA GLY A 184 51.05 9.98 2.25
C GLY A 184 51.14 8.82 1.25
N ASN A 185 52.35 8.44 0.87
CA ASN A 185 52.59 7.43 -0.18
C ASN A 185 52.01 6.04 0.13
N ASN A 186 51.82 5.72 1.41
CA ASN A 186 51.29 4.42 1.86
C ASN A 186 49.77 4.42 2.05
N THR A 187 49.10 5.56 1.83
CA THR A 187 47.64 5.65 1.97
C THR A 187 46.97 4.86 0.88
N GLN A 188 46.08 3.95 1.28
CA GLN A 188 45.26 3.19 0.35
C GLN A 188 43.99 4.00 0.04
N PHE A 189 43.71 4.14 -1.25
CA PHE A 189 42.52 4.81 -1.75
C PHE A 189 41.60 3.79 -2.39
N ILE A 190 40.30 3.97 -2.20
CA ILE A 190 39.26 3.28 -2.95
C ILE A 190 38.58 4.27 -3.87
N ALA A 191 38.17 3.78 -5.04
CA ALA A 191 37.42 4.59 -5.98
C ALA A 191 36.24 3.84 -6.57
N THR A 192 35.13 4.57 -6.65
CA THR A 192 33.88 4.10 -7.23
C THR A 192 33.44 5.06 -8.30
N GLU A 193 33.02 4.50 -9.43
CA GLU A 193 32.47 5.23 -10.57
C GLU A 193 30.99 4.85 -10.73
N CYS A 194 30.12 5.85 -10.70
CA CYS A 194 28.68 5.68 -10.86
C CYS A 194 28.13 6.52 -12.01
N VAL A 195 27.09 6.02 -12.66
CA VAL A 195 26.31 6.77 -13.65
C VAL A 195 24.82 6.63 -13.34
N LEU A 196 24.09 7.72 -13.51
CA LEU A 196 22.63 7.71 -13.48
C LEU A 196 22.12 7.47 -14.90
N GLN A 197 21.40 6.38 -15.15
CA GLN A 197 20.92 6.04 -16.49
C GLN A 197 19.40 6.20 -16.56
N PRO A 198 18.88 7.11 -17.40
CA PRO A 198 17.46 7.16 -17.76
C PRO A 198 17.02 5.85 -18.42
N LEU A 199 15.82 5.40 -18.07
CA LEU A 199 15.23 4.17 -18.59
C LEU A 199 13.70 4.24 -18.62
N VAL A 200 13.09 3.32 -19.36
CA VAL A 200 11.67 3.00 -19.24
C VAL A 200 11.55 1.72 -18.43
N GLN A 201 10.70 1.73 -17.41
CA GLN A 201 10.43 0.57 -16.57
C GLN A 201 8.96 0.20 -16.66
N SER A 202 8.71 -1.09 -16.77
CA SER A 202 7.39 -1.68 -16.54
C SER A 202 7.36 -2.28 -15.14
N PHE A 203 6.32 -1.97 -14.39
CA PHE A 203 6.16 -2.47 -13.03
C PHE A 203 4.69 -2.68 -12.68
N GLN A 204 4.46 -3.51 -11.68
CA GLN A 204 3.18 -3.67 -11.01
C GLN A 204 3.33 -3.19 -9.57
N ALA A 205 2.39 -2.38 -9.11
CA ALA A 205 2.40 -1.85 -7.75
C ALA A 205 1.21 -2.41 -6.96
N PRO A 206 1.44 -3.22 -5.92
CA PRO A 206 0.44 -3.46 -4.89
C PRO A 206 0.67 -2.59 -3.65
N VAL A 207 -0.42 -2.17 -3.02
CA VAL A 207 -0.45 -1.66 -1.65
C VAL A 207 -1.14 -2.71 -0.80
N VAL A 208 -0.43 -3.25 0.20
CA VAL A 208 -0.95 -4.27 1.11
C VAL A 208 -0.79 -3.79 2.54
N MET A 209 -1.90 -3.74 3.29
CA MET A 209 -1.93 -3.20 4.66
C MET A 209 -1.34 -1.77 4.76
N GLY A 210 -1.58 -0.95 3.73
CA GLY A 210 -1.09 0.42 3.65
C GLY A 210 0.39 0.56 3.28
N VAL A 211 1.09 -0.53 2.98
CA VAL A 211 2.49 -0.50 2.54
C VAL A 211 2.57 -0.64 1.02
N TYR A 212 3.17 0.35 0.37
CA TYR A 212 3.41 0.37 -1.07
C TYR A 212 4.62 -0.49 -1.43
N GLN A 213 4.48 -1.35 -2.43
CA GLN A 213 5.56 -2.17 -2.98
C GLN A 213 5.52 -2.11 -4.50
N GLU A 214 6.69 -2.17 -5.14
CA GLU A 214 6.80 -2.26 -6.59
C GLU A 214 7.45 -3.58 -6.99
N LYS A 215 6.89 -4.22 -8.01
CA LYS A 215 7.47 -5.37 -8.67
C LYS A 215 7.82 -4.98 -10.10
N GLN A 216 9.11 -4.86 -10.38
CA GLN A 216 9.62 -4.62 -11.73
C GLN A 216 9.35 -5.84 -12.62
N LEU A 217 8.83 -5.59 -13.83
CA LEU A 217 8.48 -6.61 -14.82
C LEU A 217 9.45 -6.61 -16.01
N ALA A 218 9.84 -5.41 -16.47
CA ALA A 218 10.77 -5.24 -17.58
C ALA A 218 11.43 -3.84 -17.54
N GLU A 219 12.57 -3.71 -18.21
CA GLU A 219 13.28 -2.45 -18.38
C GLU A 219 13.79 -2.29 -19.83
N TRP A 220 13.86 -1.04 -20.29
CA TRP A 220 14.41 -0.68 -21.58
C TRP A 220 15.35 0.52 -21.44
N THR A 221 16.53 0.39 -22.04
CA THR A 221 17.58 1.41 -22.03
C THR A 221 17.56 2.25 -23.31
N VAL A 222 18.24 3.40 -23.26
CA VAL A 222 18.34 4.36 -24.37
C VAL A 222 19.05 3.74 -25.57
N LEU A 223 18.47 3.85 -26.76
CA LEU A 223 19.07 3.35 -28.00
C LEU A 223 19.92 4.38 -28.77
N ASN A 224 19.82 5.70 -28.49
CA ASN A 224 20.75 6.71 -29.02
C ASN A 224 20.55 8.06 -28.30
N ALA A 225 21.63 8.63 -27.75
CA ALA A 225 21.62 9.89 -26.99
C ALA A 225 22.14 11.07 -27.82
N SER A 226 21.58 11.31 -29.00
CA SER A 226 21.85 12.53 -29.76
C SER A 226 20.73 13.53 -29.52
N TYR A 227 20.90 14.36 -28.48
CA TYR A 227 20.15 15.59 -28.18
C TYR A 227 18.68 15.44 -27.77
N ARG A 228 18.07 14.26 -27.89
CA ARG A 228 16.81 13.89 -27.22
C ARG A 228 16.95 12.51 -26.60
N VAL A 229 16.72 12.40 -25.30
CA VAL A 229 16.58 11.09 -24.64
C VAL A 229 15.18 10.60 -25.00
N GLY A 230 15.10 9.74 -26.01
CA GLY A 230 13.85 9.14 -26.49
C GLY A 230 13.89 7.63 -26.41
N PHE A 231 12.78 7.01 -26.04
CA PHE A 231 12.62 5.56 -25.97
C PHE A 231 11.43 5.14 -26.82
N THR A 232 11.64 4.13 -27.66
CA THR A 232 10.60 3.47 -28.46
C THR A 232 10.67 1.97 -28.22
N PRO A 233 10.31 1.52 -27.00
CA PRO A 233 10.27 0.09 -26.69
C PRO A 233 9.26 -0.63 -27.60
N HIS A 234 9.50 -1.92 -27.84
CA HIS A 234 8.58 -2.75 -28.63
C HIS A 234 7.25 -2.91 -27.89
N TRP A 235 6.13 -2.74 -28.61
CA TRP A 235 4.80 -2.89 -28.07
C TRP A 235 4.60 -4.25 -27.40
N ASN A 236 4.16 -4.22 -26.15
CA ASN A 236 3.76 -5.39 -25.38
C ASN A 236 2.72 -5.02 -24.33
N GLU A 237 1.48 -5.46 -24.55
CA GLU A 237 0.34 -5.18 -23.67
C GLU A 237 0.52 -5.75 -22.26
N CYS A 238 1.19 -6.90 -22.09
CA CYS A 238 1.45 -7.50 -20.78
C CYS A 238 2.33 -6.62 -19.87
N PHE A 239 3.07 -5.69 -20.46
CA PHE A 239 3.89 -4.73 -19.73
C PHE A 239 3.21 -3.36 -19.55
N GLY A 240 1.94 -3.21 -19.92
CA GLY A 240 1.22 -1.93 -19.83
C GLY A 240 1.73 -0.90 -20.82
N MET A 241 2.11 -1.36 -22.01
CA MET A 241 2.67 -0.54 -23.09
C MET A 241 1.70 -0.44 -24.25
N GLU A 242 1.46 0.79 -24.72
CA GLU A 242 0.55 1.09 -25.83
C GLU A 242 1.31 1.10 -27.17
N ASN A 243 0.61 0.86 -28.28
CA ASN A 243 1.25 0.79 -29.60
C ASN A 243 1.72 2.18 -30.06
N GLY A 244 2.99 2.32 -30.42
CA GLY A 244 3.57 3.60 -30.87
C GLY A 244 3.86 4.60 -29.75
N HIS A 245 3.75 4.21 -28.47
CA HIS A 245 4.09 5.07 -27.35
C HIS A 245 5.59 5.39 -27.30
N THR A 246 5.91 6.68 -27.22
CA THR A 246 7.28 7.18 -27.07
C THR A 246 7.46 7.74 -25.67
N PHE A 247 8.62 7.49 -25.08
CA PHE A 247 9.00 8.12 -23.82
C PHE A 247 10.13 9.11 -24.07
N SER A 248 10.14 10.25 -23.40
CA SER A 248 11.25 11.20 -23.55
C SER A 248 11.46 12.15 -22.38
N ILE A 249 12.69 12.66 -22.27
CA ILE A 249 13.03 13.78 -21.39
C ILE A 249 13.23 15.01 -22.26
N GLY A 250 12.54 16.11 -21.92
CA GLY A 250 12.66 17.38 -22.62
C GLY A 250 14.09 17.91 -22.61
N PHE A 251 14.52 18.61 -23.67
CA PHE A 251 15.91 19.05 -23.83
C PHE A 251 16.37 19.97 -22.68
N GLU A 252 15.55 20.94 -22.30
CA GLU A 252 15.86 21.89 -21.23
C GLU A 252 15.88 21.21 -19.85
N THR A 253 14.95 20.29 -19.63
CA THR A 253 14.94 19.45 -18.43
C THR A 253 16.18 18.58 -18.35
N PHE A 254 16.58 17.96 -19.46
CA PHE A 254 17.79 17.16 -19.54
C PHE A 254 19.03 18.00 -19.21
N ASN A 255 19.16 19.18 -19.80
CA ASN A 255 20.26 20.11 -19.52
C ASN A 255 20.26 20.59 -18.06
N ALA A 256 19.08 20.91 -17.51
CA ALA A 256 18.94 21.35 -16.13
C ALA A 256 19.30 20.24 -15.13
N ILE A 257 18.85 19.00 -15.36
CA ILE A 257 19.26 17.82 -14.56
C ILE A 257 20.77 17.60 -14.68
N ARG A 258 21.33 17.63 -15.90
CA ARG A 258 22.77 17.45 -16.12
C ARG A 258 23.58 18.50 -15.36
N ASN A 259 23.22 19.78 -15.45
CA ASN A 259 23.92 20.86 -14.73
C ASN A 259 23.78 20.74 -13.21
N PHE A 260 22.61 20.31 -12.73
CA PHE A 260 22.38 20.01 -11.32
C PHE A 260 23.29 18.88 -10.82
N LEU A 261 23.35 17.76 -11.53
CA LEU A 261 24.22 16.62 -11.18
C LEU A 261 25.71 17.02 -11.21
N ILE A 262 26.14 17.76 -12.24
CA ILE A 262 27.52 18.25 -12.36
C ILE A 262 27.89 19.10 -11.15
N SER A 263 27.02 20.02 -10.78
CA SER A 263 27.29 20.94 -9.68
C SER A 263 27.23 20.24 -8.33
N LEU A 264 26.20 19.44 -8.08
CA LEU A 264 25.95 18.79 -6.79
C LEU A 264 27.03 17.77 -6.42
N PHE A 265 27.54 17.02 -7.41
CA PHE A 265 28.53 15.95 -7.21
C PHE A 265 29.95 16.35 -7.62
N SER A 266 30.30 17.63 -7.47
CA SER A 266 31.63 18.17 -7.81
C SER A 266 32.26 18.94 -6.66
N GLY A 267 32.82 18.20 -5.69
CA GLY A 267 33.50 18.74 -4.52
C GLY A 267 34.69 17.88 -4.09
N TYR A 268 35.44 18.36 -3.11
CA TYR A 268 36.57 17.63 -2.56
C TYR A 268 36.69 17.84 -1.06
N VAL A 269 37.47 16.98 -0.44
CA VAL A 269 37.84 17.12 0.97
C VAL A 269 39.17 17.85 1.03
N ALA A 270 39.15 19.04 1.62
CA ALA A 270 40.36 19.75 2.01
C ALA A 270 40.84 19.20 3.36
N ALA A 271 41.92 18.42 3.30
CA ALA A 271 42.55 17.78 4.44
C ALA A 271 43.97 18.33 4.60
N ALA A 272 44.26 18.92 5.76
CA ALA A 272 45.57 19.41 6.16
C ALA A 272 45.81 19.12 7.66
N SER A 273 47.00 19.42 8.17
CA SER A 273 47.26 19.36 9.62
C SER A 273 46.24 20.23 10.36
N ASP A 274 45.39 19.59 11.16
CA ASP A 274 44.29 20.18 11.95
C ASP A 274 43.11 20.74 11.15
N THR A 275 43.00 20.45 9.85
CA THR A 275 41.86 20.90 9.04
C THR A 275 41.26 19.74 8.24
N PHE A 276 39.95 19.54 8.38
CA PHE A 276 39.18 18.62 7.56
C PHE A 276 37.86 19.29 7.20
N SER A 277 37.69 19.63 5.93
CA SER A 277 36.52 20.37 5.47
C SER A 277 36.12 19.96 4.06
N PHE A 278 34.83 20.09 3.76
CA PHE A 278 34.28 19.86 2.43
C PHE A 278 34.29 21.16 1.65
N GLN A 279 34.80 21.13 0.42
CA GLN A 279 34.91 22.28 -0.46
C GLN A 279 34.33 21.94 -1.83
N GLN A 280 33.72 22.93 -2.48
CA GLN A 280 33.27 22.80 -3.87
C GLN A 280 34.42 23.07 -4.83
N TRP A 281 34.39 22.45 -6.01
CA TRP A 281 35.45 22.64 -7.01
C TRP A 281 35.42 24.03 -7.68
N SER A 282 34.23 24.61 -7.87
CA SER A 282 34.05 25.91 -8.51
C SER A 282 33.51 26.94 -7.49
N PRO A 283 34.20 28.07 -7.26
CA PRO A 283 33.66 29.15 -6.43
C PRO A 283 32.38 29.71 -7.07
N GLY A 284 31.27 29.70 -6.33
CA GLY A 284 29.96 30.14 -6.81
C GLY A 284 29.00 29.03 -7.24
N GLY A 285 29.19 27.80 -6.75
CA GLY A 285 28.29 26.68 -7.00
C GLY A 285 26.82 27.04 -6.74
N GLN A 286 25.94 26.66 -7.67
CA GLN A 286 24.50 26.98 -7.64
C GLN A 286 23.69 26.07 -6.70
N TYR A 287 24.34 25.07 -6.10
CA TYR A 287 23.73 23.98 -5.34
C TYR A 287 24.57 23.60 -4.11
N ALA A 288 23.99 22.83 -3.21
CA ALA A 288 24.54 22.49 -1.89
C ALA A 288 25.57 21.35 -1.97
N THR A 289 26.63 21.57 -2.73
CA THR A 289 27.68 20.57 -3.03
C THR A 289 28.39 20.07 -1.77
N THR A 290 28.72 20.98 -0.85
CA THR A 290 29.42 20.63 0.40
C THR A 290 28.56 19.74 1.28
N ASP A 291 27.27 20.04 1.39
CA ASP A 291 26.32 19.30 2.22
C ASP A 291 26.07 17.91 1.61
N ALA A 292 25.97 17.82 0.28
CA ALA A 292 25.83 16.54 -0.41
C ALA A 292 27.08 15.67 -0.27
N LEU A 293 28.28 16.27 -0.38
CA LEU A 293 29.54 15.56 -0.22
C LEU A 293 29.72 15.06 1.22
N GLU A 294 29.43 15.91 2.22
CA GLU A 294 29.47 15.54 3.64
C GLU A 294 28.50 14.40 3.93
N ALA A 295 27.27 14.49 3.42
CA ALA A 295 26.26 13.46 3.58
C ALA A 295 26.71 12.13 2.98
N ILE A 296 27.21 12.11 1.74
CA ILE A 296 27.68 10.86 1.11
C ILE A 296 28.90 10.30 1.86
N PHE A 297 29.76 11.16 2.38
CA PHE A 297 30.97 10.75 3.09
C PHE A 297 30.69 10.15 4.47
N TYR A 298 29.77 10.71 5.25
CA TYR A 298 29.56 10.27 6.64
C TYR A 298 28.25 9.52 6.90
N ASN A 299 27.26 9.57 6.02
CA ASN A 299 25.99 8.90 6.28
C ASN A 299 26.10 7.38 6.15
N ASP A 300 25.39 6.71 7.06
CA ASP A 300 25.17 5.27 7.00
C ASP A 300 23.88 4.98 6.23
N PHE A 301 24.01 4.56 4.97
CA PHE A 301 22.88 4.23 4.11
C PHE A 301 22.33 2.81 4.34
N THR A 302 22.85 2.01 5.27
CA THR A 302 22.36 0.65 5.53
C THR A 302 20.89 0.63 5.98
N THR A 303 20.41 1.71 6.63
CA THR A 303 19.00 1.87 7.03
C THR A 303 18.05 2.04 5.85
N THR A 304 18.57 2.26 4.65
CA THR A 304 17.81 2.48 3.41
C THR A 304 17.71 1.21 2.55
N ASN A 305 17.80 0.02 3.17
CA ASN A 305 17.79 -1.29 2.49
C ASN A 305 18.90 -1.46 1.43
N CYS A 306 19.95 -0.64 1.46
CA CYS A 306 21.11 -0.83 0.62
C CYS A 306 22.00 -1.94 1.19
N GLN A 307 22.35 -2.93 0.37
CA GLN A 307 23.20 -4.06 0.77
C GLN A 307 24.67 -3.88 0.35
N ASP A 308 24.98 -2.80 -0.38
CA ASP A 308 26.33 -2.52 -0.85
C ASP A 308 27.17 -1.89 0.26
N ASN A 309 28.45 -2.27 0.33
CA ASN A 309 29.41 -1.70 1.28
C ASN A 309 29.95 -0.33 0.83
N ASP A 310 29.57 0.14 -0.36
CA ASP A 310 30.05 1.38 -0.95
C ASP A 310 28.99 2.49 -0.78
N GLN A 311 29.35 3.53 -0.02
CA GLN A 311 28.47 4.65 0.31
C GLN A 311 27.95 5.38 -0.94
N LEU A 312 28.81 5.57 -1.95
CA LEU A 312 28.39 6.23 -3.19
C LEU A 312 27.30 5.41 -3.89
N THR A 313 27.48 4.09 -3.99
CA THR A 313 26.51 3.18 -4.62
C THR A 313 25.17 3.26 -3.93
N CYS A 314 25.14 3.21 -2.60
CA CYS A 314 23.90 3.37 -1.83
C CYS A 314 23.25 4.74 -2.00
N ALA A 315 24.05 5.82 -1.94
CA ALA A 315 23.56 7.17 -2.17
C ALA A 315 22.94 7.31 -3.56
N MET A 316 23.59 6.78 -4.60
CA MET A 316 23.09 6.83 -5.98
C MET A 316 21.82 6.00 -6.17
N ASN A 317 21.69 4.84 -5.52
CA ASN A 317 20.44 4.07 -5.51
C ASN A 317 19.28 4.89 -4.91
N ASN A 318 19.51 5.57 -3.78
CA ASN A 318 18.51 6.45 -3.19
C ASN A 318 18.16 7.65 -4.08
N VAL A 319 19.17 8.28 -4.69
CA VAL A 319 18.98 9.40 -5.64
C VAL A 319 18.15 8.97 -6.84
N THR A 320 18.39 7.79 -7.40
CA THR A 320 17.63 7.31 -8.57
C THR A 320 16.22 6.88 -8.25
N ALA A 321 15.97 6.33 -7.05
CA ALA A 321 14.62 6.16 -6.54
C ALA A 321 13.88 7.51 -6.41
N ALA A 322 14.55 8.54 -5.90
CA ALA A 322 13.99 9.90 -5.79
C ALA A 322 13.74 10.60 -7.13
N MET A 323 14.62 10.40 -8.10
CA MET A 323 14.39 10.90 -9.47
C MET A 323 13.22 10.17 -10.12
N SER A 324 13.16 8.84 -10.02
CA SER A 324 12.06 8.04 -10.57
C SER A 324 10.72 8.37 -9.91
N LYS A 325 10.72 8.64 -8.60
CA LYS A 325 9.57 9.19 -7.88
C LYS A 325 9.13 10.51 -8.50
N THR A 326 10.04 11.48 -8.60
CA THR A 326 9.72 12.81 -9.16
C THR A 326 9.14 12.73 -10.56
N PHE A 327 9.70 11.88 -11.41
CA PHE A 327 9.19 11.68 -12.77
C PHE A 327 7.76 11.18 -12.75
N ARG A 328 7.38 10.29 -11.83
CA ARG A 328 6.01 9.77 -11.72
C ARG A 328 5.05 10.77 -11.08
N ASP A 329 5.52 11.49 -10.07
CA ASP A 329 4.73 12.46 -9.32
C ASP A 329 4.35 13.69 -10.15
N SER A 330 5.03 13.92 -11.29
CA SER A 330 4.64 14.97 -12.23
C SER A 330 3.21 14.82 -12.76
N ALA A 331 2.62 13.62 -12.66
CA ALA A 331 1.21 13.38 -12.99
C ALA A 331 0.23 14.05 -12.02
N PHE A 332 0.65 14.33 -10.78
CA PHE A 332 -0.18 15.00 -9.77
C PHE A 332 0.09 16.49 -9.70
N THR A 333 1.25 16.94 -10.16
CA THR A 333 1.59 18.35 -10.27
C THR A 333 1.11 18.88 -11.63
N ASN A 334 -0.19 19.14 -11.73
CA ASN A 334 -0.77 19.88 -12.86
C ASN A 334 -0.28 21.33 -12.86
N THR A 335 0.96 21.57 -13.25
CA THR A 335 1.41 22.91 -13.65
C THR A 335 1.18 23.06 -15.15
N ASN A 336 -0.06 23.43 -15.50
CA ASN A 336 -0.25 24.31 -16.64
C ASN A 336 0.67 25.53 -16.42
N ASP A 337 1.45 25.92 -17.42
CA ASP A 337 2.18 27.22 -17.51
C ASP A 337 3.53 27.44 -16.80
N ILE A 338 4.51 26.54 -16.94
CA ILE A 338 5.92 26.99 -16.98
C ILE A 338 6.61 26.41 -18.21
N HIS A 339 6.06 26.72 -19.39
CA HIS A 339 6.67 26.38 -20.66
C HIS A 339 7.36 27.59 -21.29
N TYR A 340 8.67 27.50 -21.44
CA TYR A 340 9.39 28.22 -22.48
C TYR A 340 9.28 27.38 -23.77
N GLN A 341 8.32 27.75 -24.63
CA GLN A 341 7.97 27.16 -25.94
C GLN A 341 7.35 25.73 -25.98
N PRO A 342 6.51 25.42 -26.99
CA PRO A 342 5.44 24.42 -26.88
C PRO A 342 5.73 23.06 -27.54
N THR A 343 6.99 22.66 -27.73
CA THR A 343 7.28 21.50 -28.60
C THR A 343 7.23 20.13 -27.91
N SER A 344 7.17 20.07 -26.57
CA SER A 344 7.02 18.79 -25.84
C SER A 344 6.35 19.04 -24.49
N ALA A 345 5.02 19.07 -24.50
CA ALA A 345 4.21 19.10 -23.28
C ALA A 345 4.62 17.96 -22.34
N ASN A 346 4.59 18.23 -21.03
CA ASN A 346 4.66 17.15 -20.04
C ASN A 346 3.49 16.20 -20.28
N GLU A 347 3.78 14.93 -20.54
CA GLU A 347 2.78 13.87 -20.71
C GLU A 347 2.86 12.94 -19.50
N ALA A 348 2.24 13.39 -18.42
CA ALA A 348 2.11 12.64 -17.18
C ALA A 348 0.63 12.32 -16.95
N ASN A 349 0.34 11.05 -16.73
CA ASN A 349 -1.03 10.53 -16.63
C ASN A 349 -1.21 9.82 -15.29
N ILE A 350 -2.42 9.95 -14.74
CA ILE A 350 -2.82 9.21 -13.56
C ILE A 350 -3.45 7.89 -14.01
N THR A 351 -2.98 6.78 -13.44
CA THR A 351 -3.55 5.45 -13.64
C THR A 351 -4.52 5.12 -12.52
N VAL A 352 -5.66 4.52 -12.90
CA VAL A 352 -6.67 4.03 -11.96
C VAL A 352 -6.36 2.58 -11.65
N GLY A 353 -6.35 2.24 -10.36
CA GLY A 353 -6.13 0.88 -9.86
C GLY A 353 -7.39 0.24 -9.31
N HIS A 354 -7.27 -1.03 -8.94
CA HIS A 354 -8.32 -1.82 -8.32
C HIS A 354 -8.22 -1.70 -6.80
N THR A 355 -9.28 -1.21 -6.17
CA THR A 355 -9.34 -1.04 -4.72
C THR A 355 -10.05 -2.23 -4.09
N LYS A 356 -9.46 -2.82 -3.05
CA LYS A 356 -10.04 -3.95 -2.33
C LYS A 356 -10.56 -3.53 -0.97
N ILE A 357 -11.80 -3.91 -0.67
CA ILE A 357 -12.44 -3.70 0.63
C ILE A 357 -12.54 -5.02 1.40
N SER A 358 -12.56 -4.94 2.73
CA SER A 358 -12.82 -6.09 3.60
C SER A 358 -14.32 -6.25 3.82
N VAL A 359 -14.88 -7.35 3.33
CA VAL A 359 -16.30 -7.70 3.50
C VAL A 359 -16.42 -9.00 4.29
N SER A 360 -17.45 -9.13 5.11
CA SER A 360 -17.73 -10.37 5.85
C SER A 360 -18.58 -11.30 5.00
N PHE A 361 -18.02 -12.43 4.60
CA PHE A 361 -18.75 -13.51 3.95
C PHE A 361 -19.41 -14.41 4.99
N VAL A 362 -20.64 -14.82 4.70
CA VAL A 362 -21.39 -15.74 5.56
C VAL A 362 -21.17 -17.17 5.06
N VAL A 363 -20.45 -17.98 5.85
CA VAL A 363 -20.23 -19.39 5.58
C VAL A 363 -21.15 -20.22 6.47
N ILE A 364 -22.01 -21.02 5.83
CA ILE A 364 -22.97 -21.89 6.52
C ILE A 364 -22.36 -23.28 6.68
N HIS A 365 -22.22 -23.73 7.92
CA HIS A 365 -21.72 -25.06 8.25
C HIS A 365 -22.89 -26.01 8.54
N TRP A 366 -23.36 -26.70 7.50
CA TRP A 366 -24.53 -27.59 7.55
C TRP A 366 -24.42 -28.73 8.58
N GLU A 367 -23.21 -29.08 9.00
CA GLU A 367 -22.95 -30.10 10.03
C GLU A 367 -23.63 -29.77 11.36
N TRP A 368 -23.77 -28.49 11.70
CA TRP A 368 -24.43 -28.04 12.93
C TRP A 368 -25.97 -28.09 12.87
N LEU A 369 -26.55 -28.36 11.70
CA LEU A 369 -28.00 -28.51 11.53
C LEU A 369 -28.50 -29.90 11.97
N VAL A 370 -27.59 -30.84 12.21
CA VAL A 370 -27.91 -32.23 12.59
C VAL A 370 -28.69 -32.32 13.90
N LEU A 371 -28.27 -31.59 14.94
CA LEU A 371 -28.91 -31.64 16.26
C LEU A 371 -30.32 -31.00 16.26
N PRO A 372 -30.54 -29.79 15.70
CA PRO A 372 -31.88 -29.26 15.49
C PRO A 372 -32.80 -30.25 14.78
N VAL A 373 -32.37 -30.82 13.65
CA VAL A 373 -33.17 -31.79 12.88
C VAL A 373 -33.48 -33.03 13.71
N LEU A 374 -32.53 -33.56 14.47
CA LEU A 374 -32.75 -34.67 15.38
C LEU A 374 -33.81 -34.38 16.44
N VAL A 375 -33.78 -33.19 17.05
CA VAL A 375 -34.78 -32.76 18.04
C VAL A 375 -36.17 -32.70 17.41
N TRP A 376 -36.29 -32.12 16.21
CA TRP A 376 -37.55 -32.06 15.47
C TRP A 376 -38.09 -33.45 15.12
N VAL A 377 -37.23 -34.35 14.62
CA VAL A 377 -37.61 -35.73 14.27
C VAL A 377 -38.05 -36.51 15.51
N LEU A 378 -37.29 -36.45 16.60
CA LEU A 378 -37.64 -37.13 17.85
C LEU A 378 -38.94 -36.58 18.45
N GLY A 379 -39.13 -35.25 18.40
CA GLY A 379 -40.36 -34.58 18.81
C GLY A 379 -41.57 -35.04 17.99
N ALA A 380 -41.46 -35.03 16.65
CA ALA A 380 -42.52 -35.49 15.76
C ALA A 380 -42.86 -36.97 15.97
N LEU A 381 -41.85 -37.84 16.10
CA LEU A 381 -42.04 -39.27 16.38
C LEU A 381 -42.73 -39.51 17.73
N SER A 382 -42.37 -38.72 18.75
CA SER A 382 -43.01 -38.82 20.07
C SER A 382 -44.50 -38.40 19.99
N CYS A 383 -44.82 -37.32 19.27
CA CYS A 383 -46.18 -36.81 19.12
C CYS A 383 -47.06 -37.73 18.26
N LEU A 384 -46.55 -38.19 17.11
CA LEU A 384 -47.27 -39.15 16.26
C LEU A 384 -47.45 -40.49 16.98
N GLY A 385 -46.44 -40.95 17.72
CA GLY A 385 -46.51 -42.17 18.51
C GLY A 385 -47.54 -42.09 19.64
N THR A 386 -47.62 -40.96 20.34
CA THR A 386 -48.64 -40.74 21.38
C THR A 386 -50.04 -40.60 20.78
N ALA A 387 -50.20 -39.86 19.68
CA ALA A 387 -51.48 -39.71 18.98
C ALA A 387 -52.02 -41.06 18.47
N TRP A 388 -51.18 -41.85 17.79
CA TRP A 388 -51.59 -43.14 17.25
C TRP A 388 -51.94 -44.15 18.35
N ARG A 389 -51.18 -44.18 19.44
CA ARG A 389 -51.47 -45.08 20.58
C ARG A 389 -52.70 -44.66 21.35
N THR A 390 -52.92 -43.36 21.53
CA THR A 390 -54.13 -42.82 22.15
C THR A 390 -55.36 -43.17 21.32
N HIS A 391 -55.26 -43.09 19.99
CA HIS A 391 -56.30 -43.52 19.06
C HIS A 391 -56.58 -45.03 19.13
N GLN A 392 -55.54 -45.88 19.17
CA GLN A 392 -55.71 -47.33 19.31
C GLN A 392 -56.30 -47.74 20.66
N ALA A 393 -56.01 -47.00 21.73
CA ALA A 393 -56.50 -47.30 23.07
C ALA A 393 -57.93 -46.77 23.33
N GLN A 394 -58.57 -46.11 22.36
CA GLN A 394 -59.92 -45.51 22.49
C GLN A 394 -60.01 -44.54 23.70
N ILE A 395 -58.89 -43.93 24.09
CA ILE A 395 -58.85 -42.94 25.17
C ILE A 395 -59.20 -41.60 24.51
N GLN A 396 -60.29 -40.95 24.96
CA GLN A 396 -60.64 -39.62 24.47
C GLN A 396 -59.46 -38.68 24.68
N THR A 397 -59.10 -37.87 23.68
CA THR A 397 -57.97 -36.95 23.76
C THR A 397 -58.36 -35.71 24.55
N TRP A 398 -57.78 -35.52 25.72
CA TRP A 398 -57.98 -34.36 26.58
C TRP A 398 -57.03 -33.27 26.13
N MET A 399 -57.32 -32.65 24.98
CA MET A 399 -56.43 -31.60 24.49
C MET A 399 -56.48 -30.37 25.41
N ASN A 400 -57.65 -29.94 25.87
CA ASN A 400 -57.79 -28.70 26.68
C ASN A 400 -58.92 -28.73 27.74
N SER A 401 -59.54 -29.87 28.03
CA SER A 401 -60.68 -29.94 28.96
C SER A 401 -60.25 -30.28 30.39
N VAL A 402 -60.31 -29.29 31.30
CA VAL A 402 -60.07 -29.47 32.76
C VAL A 402 -61.22 -30.23 33.44
N LEU A 403 -62.34 -30.40 32.72
CA LEU A 403 -63.62 -30.93 33.21
C LEU A 403 -63.49 -32.21 34.06
N PRO A 404 -62.76 -33.24 33.63
CA PRO A 404 -62.86 -34.51 34.32
C PRO A 404 -61.87 -34.68 35.49
N ILE A 405 -60.99 -33.70 35.74
CA ILE A 405 -60.36 -33.51 37.06
C ILE A 405 -61.39 -33.00 38.08
N ALA A 406 -62.33 -32.14 37.66
CA ALA A 406 -63.40 -31.66 38.53
C ALA A 406 -64.39 -32.77 38.92
N PHE A 407 -64.71 -33.68 37.99
CA PHE A 407 -65.62 -34.81 38.26
C PHE A 407 -65.02 -35.89 39.18
N LEU A 408 -63.69 -36.00 39.27
CA LEU A 408 -63.02 -36.92 40.20
C LEU A 408 -63.13 -36.49 41.67
N HIS A 409 -63.51 -35.24 41.95
CA HIS A 409 -63.63 -34.71 43.32
C HIS A 409 -65.06 -34.74 43.89
N GLN A 410 -66.08 -35.11 43.11
CA GLN A 410 -67.46 -35.16 43.60
C GLN A 410 -67.80 -36.56 44.13
N ARG A 411 -67.59 -36.77 45.44
CA ARG A 411 -68.19 -37.89 46.19
C ARG A 411 -69.71 -37.71 46.25
N PRO A 412 -70.54 -38.74 46.02
CA PRO A 412 -71.98 -38.61 46.06
C PRO A 412 -72.46 -38.68 47.51
N ASN A 413 -72.83 -37.54 48.10
CA ASN A 413 -73.72 -37.52 49.26
C ASN A 413 -75.15 -37.33 48.75
N ASN A 414 -75.94 -38.39 48.90
CA ASN A 414 -77.38 -38.37 48.72
C ASN A 414 -78.05 -37.51 49.80
N ASN A 415 -79.16 -36.90 49.39
CA ASN A 415 -80.20 -36.21 50.17
C ASN A 415 -79.99 -34.71 50.38
N PHE A 416 -80.58 -33.89 49.50
CA PHE A 416 -81.57 -32.90 49.95
C PHE A 416 -82.55 -32.52 48.82
N ASN A 417 -83.82 -32.40 49.20
CA ASN A 417 -84.99 -32.28 48.34
C ASN A 417 -85.33 -30.82 47.97
N VAL A 418 -85.79 -30.67 46.72
CA VAL A 418 -86.91 -29.85 46.21
C VAL A 418 -86.86 -28.31 46.37
N GLY A 419 -87.10 -27.64 45.24
CA GLY A 419 -87.69 -26.30 45.21
C GLY A 419 -87.69 -25.65 43.82
N SER A 420 -88.70 -25.92 42.98
CA SER A 420 -88.95 -25.11 41.78
C SER A 420 -89.66 -23.80 42.16
N ARG A 421 -89.03 -22.63 41.93
CA ARG A 421 -89.72 -21.36 41.62
C ARG A 421 -88.76 -20.23 41.23
N GLY A 422 -89.18 -19.43 40.23
CA GLY A 422 -88.54 -18.20 39.71
C GLY A 422 -87.59 -18.52 38.56
N SER A 423 -87.78 -18.12 37.30
CA SER A 423 -88.13 -16.80 36.75
C SER A 423 -87.39 -15.67 37.47
N ASP A 424 -86.55 -15.01 36.67
CA ASP A 424 -85.65 -13.90 37.01
C ASP A 424 -84.36 -14.34 37.74
N ASP A 425 -83.23 -13.75 37.33
CA ASP A 425 -81.86 -13.96 37.84
C ASP A 425 -80.95 -15.00 37.16
N ALA A 426 -81.13 -15.23 35.85
CA ALA A 426 -80.07 -15.80 35.00
C ALA A 426 -79.64 -14.87 33.85
N GLU A 427 -79.95 -13.57 33.96
CA GLU A 427 -79.51 -12.52 33.04
C GLU A 427 -78.48 -11.57 33.69
N GLU A 428 -77.60 -12.09 34.55
CA GLU A 428 -76.53 -11.27 35.15
C GLU A 428 -75.19 -12.01 35.29
N CYS A 429 -74.95 -13.01 34.44
CA CYS A 429 -73.60 -13.59 34.25
C CYS A 429 -73.23 -13.85 32.78
N TYR A 430 -74.00 -13.28 31.83
CA TYR A 430 -73.69 -13.29 30.39
C TYR A 430 -73.19 -11.93 29.85
N ARG A 431 -72.98 -10.93 30.72
CA ARG A 431 -72.61 -9.56 30.33
C ARG A 431 -71.16 -9.13 30.61
N LEU A 432 -70.24 -10.06 30.85
CA LEU A 432 -68.83 -9.71 31.06
C LEU A 432 -67.82 -10.25 30.03
N VAL A 433 -68.26 -10.87 28.91
CA VAL A 433 -67.32 -11.33 27.87
C VAL A 433 -67.71 -10.98 26.42
N CYS A 434 -68.87 -10.37 26.17
CA CYS A 434 -69.22 -9.91 24.82
C CYS A 434 -69.46 -8.40 24.78
N HIS A 435 -68.37 -7.63 24.76
CA HIS A 435 -68.44 -6.30 24.13
C HIS A 435 -68.20 -6.50 22.64
N ASP A 436 -69.26 -6.31 21.88
CA ASP A 436 -69.33 -6.34 20.42
C ASP A 436 -68.47 -5.20 19.85
N GLY A 437 -67.19 -5.50 19.62
CA GLY A 437 -66.27 -4.67 18.85
C GLY A 437 -66.32 -5.13 17.40
N THR A 438 -67.21 -4.54 16.62
CA THR A 438 -67.40 -4.89 15.21
C THR A 438 -66.06 -4.95 14.45
N MET A 439 -65.85 -6.05 13.73
CA MET A 439 -64.66 -6.33 12.90
C MET A 439 -64.34 -5.24 11.85
N LYS A 440 -65.26 -4.28 11.65
CA LYS A 440 -65.10 -3.07 10.83
C LYS A 440 -64.14 -2.03 11.43
N GLU A 441 -63.97 -1.99 12.75
CA GLU A 441 -63.10 -1.00 13.41
C GLU A 441 -61.61 -1.40 13.36
N TYR A 442 -61.33 -2.70 13.47
CA TYR A 442 -59.98 -3.25 13.31
C TYR A 442 -59.49 -3.19 11.85
N THR A 443 -60.36 -3.44 10.87
CA THR A 443 -60.01 -3.28 9.44
C THR A 443 -59.78 -1.81 9.06
N LYS A 444 -60.43 -0.85 9.73
CA LYS A 444 -60.20 0.58 9.52
C LYS A 444 -58.86 1.05 10.11
N ARG A 445 -58.44 0.52 11.26
CA ARG A 445 -57.10 0.77 11.84
C ARG A 445 -55.97 0.11 11.04
N ALA A 446 -56.18 -1.10 10.51
CA ALA A 446 -55.19 -1.77 9.65
C ALA A 446 -54.94 -1.00 8.33
N LYS A 447 -56.00 -0.47 7.69
CA LYS A 447 -55.85 0.36 6.48
C LYS A 447 -55.20 1.73 6.74
N GLN A 448 -55.40 2.34 7.92
CA GLN A 448 -54.72 3.59 8.28
C GLN A 448 -53.22 3.42 8.58
N ILE A 449 -52.78 2.24 9.03
CA ILE A 449 -51.36 1.95 9.27
C ILE A 449 -50.63 1.70 7.94
N GLN A 450 -51.27 1.03 6.98
CA GLN A 450 -50.69 0.76 5.66
C GLN A 450 -50.56 2.02 4.79
N ALA A 451 -51.51 2.97 4.88
CA ALA A 451 -51.41 4.26 4.21
C ALA A 451 -50.35 5.22 4.80
N LYS A 452 -49.86 4.96 6.01
CA LYS A 452 -48.82 5.78 6.67
C LYS A 452 -47.39 5.32 6.35
N LEU A 453 -47.24 4.12 5.75
CA LEU A 453 -45.96 3.55 5.32
C LEU A 453 -45.59 3.93 3.86
N GLU A 454 -46.56 4.29 3.02
CA GLU A 454 -46.30 4.75 1.64
C GLU A 454 -46.03 6.27 1.52
N MET A 455 -46.20 7.06 2.59
CA MET A 455 -45.84 8.49 2.62
C MET A 455 -44.52 8.78 3.37
N ARG A 456 -43.66 7.78 3.52
CA ARG A 456 -42.27 7.92 4.02
C ARG A 456 -41.29 7.10 3.17
N GLN A 457 -41.35 7.34 1.86
CA GLN A 457 -40.21 7.38 0.94
C GLN A 457 -40.31 8.72 0.21
#